data_AF-A0A078GZ28-F1
#
_entry.id   AF-A0A078GZ28-F1
#
_cell.length_a   1.000
_cell.length_b   1.000
_cell.length_c   1.000
_cell.angle_alpha   90.00
_cell.angle_beta   90.00
_cell.angle_gamma   90.00
#
_symmetry.space_group_name_H-M   'P 1'
#
loop_
_entity.id
_entity.type
_entity.pdbx_description
1 polymer ?
#
loop_
_entity_poly.entity_id
_entity_poly.type
_entity_poly.pdbx_seq_one_letter_code
_entity_poly.pdbx_strand_id
1 'polypeptide(L)'
;MILILVNIFDSKNINVLSFVTQEDRGILHSVPEGLRKVLNYIKDKYNNPTVYIKENGINDYDDGRKSRGDILNDTFRIKYHEDHLQQLYKAIM
;
A
#
# COMPACT_ATOMS: atom_id res chain seq x y z
N MET A 1 9.05 0.40 -8.40
CA MET A 1 7.63 0.64 -8.77
C MET A 1 6.68 -0.23 -7.97
N ILE A 2 6.03 0.32 -6.95
CA ILE A 2 4.86 -0.29 -6.32
C ILE A 2 3.68 0.61 -6.60
N LEU A 3 2.62 -0.02 -7.10
CA LEU A 3 1.41 0.60 -7.53
C LEU A 3 0.36 0.18 -6.52
N ILE A 4 -0.12 1.08 -5.65
CA ILE A 4 -1.35 0.75 -4.90
C ILE A 4 -2.49 0.91 -5.91
N LEU A 5 -2.83 -0.19 -6.58
CA LEU A 5 -4.02 -0.27 -7.43
C LEU A 5 -5.24 -0.47 -6.54
N VAL A 6 -5.96 0.62 -6.33
CA VAL A 6 -7.30 0.58 -5.73
C VAL A 6 -8.32 0.61 -6.86
N ASN A 7 -9.04 -0.50 -7.05
CA ASN A 7 -10.19 -0.51 -7.95
C ASN A 7 -11.44 -0.14 -7.16
N ILE A 8 -12.12 0.90 -7.62
CA ILE A 8 -13.39 1.36 -7.07
C ILE A 8 -14.48 0.84 -8.01
N PHE A 9 -15.35 -0.02 -7.50
CA PHE A 9 -16.55 -0.43 -8.20
C PHE A 9 -17.72 0.40 -7.65
N ASP A 10 -18.09 1.47 -8.35
CA ASP A 10 -19.44 2.02 -8.24
C ASP A 10 -20.32 1.25 -9.23
N SER A 11 -21.55 0.92 -8.80
CA SER A 11 -22.63 0.32 -9.60
C SER A 11 -22.86 0.93 -10.99
N LYS A 12 -22.30 2.13 -11.25
CA LYS A 12 -22.47 2.87 -12.50
C LYS A 12 -21.17 3.11 -13.28
N ASN A 13 -19.97 2.99 -12.69
CA ASN A 13 -18.69 3.23 -13.38
C ASN A 13 -17.51 2.55 -12.66
N ILE A 14 -16.59 1.93 -13.43
CA ILE A 14 -15.27 1.49 -12.93
C ILE A 14 -14.34 2.70 -12.95
N ASN A 15 -13.92 3.16 -11.77
CA ASN A 15 -12.87 4.17 -11.65
C ASN A 15 -11.62 3.52 -11.07
N VAL A 16 -10.52 3.52 -11.83
CA VAL A 16 -9.21 3.06 -11.36
C VAL A 16 -8.50 4.27 -10.75
N LEU A 17 -8.23 4.23 -9.45
CA LEU A 17 -7.33 5.20 -8.81
C LEU A 17 -5.99 4.53 -8.53
N SER A 18 -4.96 4.98 -9.24
CA SER A 18 -3.57 4.61 -8.98
C SER A 18 -2.92 5.65 -8.07
N PHE A 19 -2.52 5.24 -6.86
CA PHE A 19 -1.69 6.08 -6.00
C PHE A 19 -0.24 5.58 -6.11
N VAL A 20 0.63 6.42 -6.65
CA VAL A 20 2.06 6.16 -6.80
C VAL A 20 2.79 6.91 -5.69
N THR A 21 3.56 6.19 -4.87
CA THR A 21 4.54 6.81 -3.98
C THR A 21 5.77 7.19 -4.80
N GLN A 22 6.29 8.40 -4.63
CA GLN A 22 7.55 8.80 -5.27
C GLN A 22 8.68 7.84 -4.86
N GLU A 23 9.38 7.30 -5.85
CA GLU A 23 10.56 6.47 -5.69
C GLU A 23 11.78 7.41 -5.79
N ASP A 24 12.47 7.67 -4.67
CA ASP A 24 13.69 8.48 -4.70
C ASP A 24 14.89 7.55 -4.81
N ARG A 25 15.60 7.61 -5.95
CA ARG A 25 16.80 6.77 -6.23
C ARG A 25 16.60 5.25 -6.06
N GLY A 26 15.38 4.75 -6.31
CA GLY A 26 15.06 3.32 -6.16
C GLY A 26 14.54 2.91 -4.77
N ILE A 27 14.40 3.87 -3.86
CA ILE A 27 13.91 3.67 -2.50
C ILE A 27 12.44 4.08 -2.43
N LEU A 28 11.60 3.15 -1.96
CA LEU A 28 10.21 3.43 -1.63
C LEU A 28 10.08 3.76 -0.14
N HIS A 29 9.41 4.85 0.18
CA HIS A 29 9.12 5.22 1.55
C HIS A 29 7.85 4.52 2.04
N SER A 30 7.94 3.84 3.19
CA SER A 30 6.79 3.27 3.88
C SER A 30 5.95 4.39 4.51
N VAL A 31 4.69 4.54 4.08
CA VAL A 31 3.77 5.55 4.61
C VAL A 31 2.41 4.90 4.94
N PRO A 32 2.31 4.16 6.07
CA PRO A 32 1.11 3.41 6.43
C PRO A 32 -0.15 4.28 6.50
N GLU A 33 -0.06 5.49 7.06
CA GLU A 33 -1.18 6.43 7.17
C GLU A 33 -1.71 6.87 5.81
N GLY A 34 -0.88 6.82 4.76
CA GLY A 34 -1.26 7.12 3.39
C GLY A 34 -2.38 6.21 2.90
N LEU A 35 -2.30 4.91 3.20
CA LEU A 35 -3.32 3.94 2.81
C LEU A 35 -4.68 4.30 3.43
N ARG A 36 -4.71 4.60 4.74
CA ARG A 36 -5.96 5.02 5.42
C ARG A 36 -6.51 6.32 4.85
N LYS A 37 -5.66 7.31 4.59
CA LYS A 37 -6.09 8.59 3.98
C LYS A 37 -6.71 8.38 2.61
N VAL A 38 -6.13 7.51 1.79
CA VAL A 38 -6.69 7.15 0.47
C VAL A 38 -8.06 6.48 0.61
N LEU A 39 -8.20 5.50 1.49
CA LEU A 39 -9.47 4.81 1.69
C LEU A 39 -10.56 5.76 2.21
N ASN A 40 -10.22 6.65 3.14
CA ASN A 40 -11.14 7.68 3.62
C ASN A 40 -11.52 8.66 2.50
N TYR A 41 -10.55 9.09 1.69
CA TYR A 41 -10.84 9.93 0.53
C TYR A 41 -11.81 9.24 -0.44
N ILE A 42 -11.60 7.95 -0.72
CA ILE A 42 -12.49 7.18 -1.61
C ILE A 42 -13.89 7.11 -1.01
N LYS A 43 -13.99 6.81 0.29
CA LYS A 43 -15.25 6.77 1.03
C LYS A 43 -16.01 8.09 0.92
N ASP A 44 -15.35 9.21 1.19
CA ASP A 44 -15.98 10.53 1.21
C ASP A 44 -16.30 11.04 -0.21
N LYS A 45 -15.43 10.78 -1.19
CA LYS A 45 -15.54 11.31 -2.55
C LYS A 45 -16.50 10.51 -3.43
N TYR A 46 -16.59 9.19 -3.24
CA TYR A 46 -17.31 8.27 -4.13
C TYR A 46 -18.49 7.56 -3.44
N ASN A 47 -19.01 8.13 -2.35
CA ASN A 47 -20.18 7.62 -1.63
C ASN A 47 -19.98 6.20 -1.07
N ASN A 48 -18.82 5.96 -0.46
CA ASN A 48 -18.46 4.71 0.21
C ASN A 48 -18.75 3.43 -0.60
N PRO A 49 -18.16 3.28 -1.80
CA PRO A 49 -18.34 2.11 -2.63
C PRO A 49 -17.60 0.90 -2.02
N THR A 50 -17.87 -0.30 -2.54
CA THR A 50 -17.03 -1.46 -2.20
C THR A 50 -15.65 -1.31 -2.85
N VAL A 51 -14.59 -1.50 -2.05
CA VAL A 51 -13.20 -1.29 -2.47
C VAL A 51 -12.40 -2.57 -2.27
N TYR A 52 -11.58 -2.91 -3.27
CA TYR A 52 -10.59 -3.99 -3.19
C TYR A 52 -9.18 -3.44 -3.40
N ILE A 53 -8.29 -3.72 -2.46
CA ILE A 53 -6.86 -3.43 -2.59
C ILE A 53 -6.23 -4.61 -3.32
N LYS A 54 -5.77 -4.41 -4.57
CA LYS A 54 -5.14 -5.49 -5.35
C LYS A 54 -3.64 -5.60 -5.10
N GLU A 55 -2.99 -4.49 -4.76
CA GLU A 55 -1.55 -4.41 -4.59
C GLU A 55 -1.19 -3.52 -3.40
N ASN A 56 -0.35 -4.03 -2.51
CA ASN A 56 0.29 -3.32 -1.41
C ASN A 56 1.60 -4.05 -1.07
N GLY A 57 2.74 -3.37 -1.14
CA GLY A 57 4.03 -4.01 -0.89
C GLY A 57 5.15 -2.99 -0.73
N ILE A 58 6.35 -3.49 -0.44
CA ILE A 58 7.59 -2.70 -0.44
C ILE A 58 8.78 -3.53 -0.93
N ASN A 59 9.71 -2.89 -1.64
CA ASN A 59 11.01 -3.48 -1.92
C ASN A 59 11.94 -3.24 -0.72
N ASP A 60 12.78 -4.23 -0.42
CA ASP A 60 13.91 -4.02 0.47
C ASP A 60 15.11 -3.62 -0.39
N TYR A 61 15.91 -2.66 0.08
CA TYR A 61 17.15 -2.29 -0.59
C TYR A 61 18.18 -3.39 -0.38
N ASP A 62 18.76 -3.88 -1.46
CA ASP A 62 19.83 -4.88 -1.43
C ASP A 62 21.00 -4.41 -2.30
N ASP A 63 22.17 -4.25 -1.68
CA ASP A 63 23.42 -3.91 -2.37
C ASP A 63 24.18 -5.16 -2.85
N GLY A 64 23.55 -6.35 -2.74
CA GLY A 64 24.09 -7.64 -3.13
C GLY A 64 25.02 -8.26 -2.09
N ARG A 65 25.14 -7.66 -0.89
CA ARG A 65 26.05 -8.14 0.16
C ARG A 65 25.34 -8.92 1.26
N LYS A 66 24.01 -8.91 1.32
CA LYS A 66 23.22 -9.62 2.33
C LYS A 66 23.40 -11.14 2.16
N SER A 67 23.58 -11.86 3.27
CA SER A 67 23.59 -13.33 3.22
C SER A 67 22.18 -13.86 2.96
N ARG A 68 22.04 -15.13 2.53
CA ARG A 68 20.72 -15.76 2.41
C ARG A 68 19.93 -15.72 3.73
N GLY A 69 20.61 -15.87 4.87
CA GLY A 69 19.99 -15.78 6.18
C GLY A 69 19.40 -14.39 6.46
N ASP A 70 20.15 -13.35 6.11
CA ASP A 70 19.70 -11.95 6.29
C ASP A 70 18.53 -11.62 5.36
N ILE A 71 18.56 -12.08 4.11
CA ILE A 71 17.47 -11.89 3.13
C ILE A 71 16.18 -12.57 3.61
N LEU A 72 16.27 -13.77 4.20
CA LEU A 72 15.10 -14.49 4.71
C LEU A 72 14.57 -13.89 6.02
N ASN A 73 15.41 -13.20 6.79
CA ASN A 73 15.03 -12.49 8.00
C ASN A 73 14.49 -11.07 7.70
N ASP A 74 13.47 -10.99 6.85
CA ASP A 74 12.93 -9.73 6.32
C ASP A 74 11.99 -9.02 7.29
N THR A 75 12.55 -8.53 8.39
CA THR A 75 11.81 -7.81 9.44
C THR A 75 11.21 -6.49 8.94
N PHE A 76 11.80 -5.89 7.91
CA PHE A 76 11.31 -4.66 7.31
C PHE A 76 9.97 -4.88 6.57
N ARG A 77 9.87 -5.90 5.71
CA ARG A 77 8.62 -6.20 5.00
C ARG A 77 7.53 -6.69 5.95
N ILE A 78 7.89 -7.45 6.99
CA ILE A 78 6.95 -7.86 8.05
C ILE A 78 6.33 -6.60 8.68
N LYS A 79 7.17 -5.68 9.18
CA LYS A 79 6.69 -4.45 9.81
C LYS A 79 5.88 -3.57 8.85
N TYR A 80 6.30 -3.47 7.58
CA TYR A 80 5.54 -2.76 6.55
C TYR A 80 4.09 -3.26 6.49
N HIS A 81 3.89 -4.57 6.36
CA HIS A 81 2.56 -5.15 6.27
C HIS A 81 1.77 -5.00 7.57
N GLU A 82 2.39 -5.21 8.73
CA GLU A 82 1.74 -4.99 10.04
C GLU A 82 1.20 -3.57 10.16
N ASP A 83 2.04 -2.56 9.90
CA ASP A 83 1.67 -1.15 10.02
C ASP A 83 0.55 -0.79 9.01
N HIS A 84 0.62 -1.28 7.77
CA HIS A 84 -0.40 -0.99 6.75
C HIS A 84 -1.74 -1.70 7.06
N LEU A 85 -1.72 -2.94 7.52
CA LEU A 85 -2.92 -3.67 7.93
C LEU A 85 -3.60 -3.02 9.14
N GLN A 86 -2.82 -2.47 10.09
CA GLN A 86 -3.38 -1.68 11.19
C GLN A 86 -4.10 -0.41 10.68
N GLN A 87 -3.55 0.26 9.66
CA GLN A 87 -4.17 1.46 9.09
C GLN A 87 -5.40 1.11 8.25
N LEU A 88 -5.40 -0.05 7.57
CA LEU A 88 -6.57 -0.62 6.91
C LEU A 88 -7.69 -0.90 7.92
N TYR A 89 -7.38 -1.55 9.04
CA TYR A 89 -8.35 -1.78 10.11
C TYR A 89 -8.95 -0.47 10.64
N LYS A 90 -8.11 0.55 10.88
CA LYS A 90 -8.54 1.90 11.27
C LYS A 90 -9.39 2.63 10.21
N ALA A 91 -9.38 2.21 8.95
CA ALA A 91 -10.22 2.79 7.89
C ALA A 91 -11.62 2.14 7.83
N ILE A 92 -11.75 0.92 8.35
CA ILE A 92 -13.01 0.16 8.41
C ILE A 92 -13.80 0.53 9.66
N MET A 93 -13.10 0.66 10.80
CA MET A 93 -13.67 0.96 12.12
C MET A 93 -14.22 2.38 12.26
#